data_AF-H6KZE9-F1
#
_entry.id   AF-H6KZE9-F1
#
_cell.length_a   1.000
_cell.length_b   1.000
_cell.length_c   1.000
_cell.angle_alpha   90.00
_cell.angle_beta   90.00
_cell.angle_gamma   90.00
#
_symmetry.space_group_name_H-M   'P 1'
#
loop_
_entity.id
_entity.type
_entity.pdbx_description
1 polymer ?
#
loop_
_entity_poly.entity_id
_entity_poly.type
_entity_poly.pdbx_seq_one_letter_code
_entity_poly.pdbx_strand_id
1 'polypeptide(L)'
;MFDLNAHIQEIEQLIPKAEKLRKRKLIPYYLLKSLALIPLAIALLFAYIALSNLDSKAIPIPTGVAAFIFFIGAIVLFSRAGRNRLDRLRSEVKEALLLPLLGQHPHFEYRPKNSLTLDDLRRAGLFQPPPNILKGEDLFVGQIGKFPVDFSEIEAKRRTENRSGNKKKVNISVVFKGIFGRIRLPNSSQIGSTLVIPQLIKNSQNSKWFSWVNDALSLLQIKQKHIEIEGLPEFSERYAVYGDSPEGSRKLLRLDLQQVLLDIAARWERPVYFAFVDQTAYLGLSHKGKRFELSVRQPLSAETVRQEAKVFLQEFQEIEHYMELLAQQLS
;
A
#
# COMPACT_ATOMS: atom_id res chain seq x y z
N MET A 1 18.52 -10.48 18.63
CA MET A 1 18.25 -9.02 18.61
C MET A 1 18.51 -8.54 17.19
N PHE A 2 17.57 -7.81 16.59
CA PHE A 2 17.71 -7.30 15.22
C PHE A 2 18.85 -6.26 15.16
N ASP A 3 20.01 -6.64 14.64
CA ASP A 3 21.16 -5.74 14.49
C ASP A 3 21.07 -5.00 13.15
N LEU A 4 20.56 -3.78 13.19
CA LEU A 4 20.40 -2.94 12.00
C LEU A 4 21.71 -2.76 11.22
N ASN A 5 22.86 -2.62 11.91
CA ASN A 5 24.13 -2.39 11.24
C ASN A 5 24.65 -3.65 10.53
N ALA A 6 24.50 -4.82 11.17
CA ALA A 6 24.84 -6.09 10.53
C ALA A 6 23.98 -6.36 9.29
N HIS A 7 22.66 -6.11 9.34
CA HIS A 7 21.78 -6.28 8.18
C HIS A 7 22.11 -5.28 7.06
N ILE A 8 22.52 -4.05 7.39
CA ILE A 8 23.00 -3.09 6.41
C ILE A 8 24.31 -3.56 5.76
N GLN A 9 25.23 -4.18 6.49
CA GLN A 9 26.45 -4.74 5.89
C GLN A 9 26.13 -5.94 5.00
N GLU A 10 25.21 -6.81 5.43
CA GLU A 10 24.77 -7.97 4.66
C GLU A 10 24.10 -7.56 3.35
N ILE A 11 23.25 -6.50 3.35
CA ILE A 11 22.57 -6.06 2.12
C ILE A 11 23.57 -5.59 1.05
N GLU A 12 24.70 -5.01 1.45
CA GLU A 12 25.75 -4.56 0.53
C GLU A 12 26.39 -5.72 -0.23
N GLN A 13 26.54 -6.86 0.44
CA GLN A 13 27.05 -8.09 -0.17
C GLN A 13 26.07 -8.66 -1.22
N LEU A 14 24.78 -8.33 -1.13
CA LEU A 14 23.75 -8.75 -2.06
C LEU A 14 23.65 -7.84 -3.30
N ILE A 15 24.20 -6.63 -3.26
CA ILE A 15 24.12 -5.64 -4.35
C ILE A 15 24.66 -6.20 -5.68
N PRO A 16 25.84 -6.85 -5.75
CA PRO A 16 26.34 -7.39 -7.01
C PRO A 16 25.38 -8.42 -7.64
N LYS A 17 24.75 -9.26 -6.82
CA LYS A 17 23.76 -10.25 -7.28
C LYS A 17 22.48 -9.57 -7.77
N ALA A 18 21.97 -8.58 -7.04
CA ALA A 18 20.80 -7.79 -7.43
C ALA A 18 21.06 -6.97 -8.71
N GLU A 19 22.26 -6.43 -8.88
CA GLU A 19 22.67 -5.68 -10.07
C GLU A 19 22.80 -6.59 -11.30
N LYS A 20 23.31 -7.82 -11.13
CA LYS A 20 23.32 -8.85 -12.18
C LYS A 20 21.90 -9.20 -12.62
N LEU A 21 20.98 -9.38 -11.67
CA LEU A 21 19.55 -9.60 -11.95
C LEU A 21 18.94 -8.43 -12.71
N ARG A 22 19.20 -7.19 -12.27
CA ARG A 22 18.76 -5.95 -12.92
C ARG A 22 19.21 -5.91 -14.38
N LYS A 23 20.52 -6.05 -14.65
CA LYS A 23 21.08 -6.02 -16.00
C LYS A 23 20.48 -7.12 -16.89
N ARG A 24 20.37 -8.35 -16.39
CA ARG A 24 19.83 -9.51 -17.13
C ARG A 24 18.41 -9.25 -17.68
N LYS A 25 17.56 -8.55 -16.92
CA LYS A 25 16.17 -8.28 -17.32
C LYS A 25 15.97 -6.92 -17.98
N LEU A 26 16.78 -5.94 -17.64
CA LEU A 26 16.66 -4.57 -18.14
C LEU A 26 17.26 -4.41 -19.54
N ILE A 27 18.39 -5.05 -19.85
CA ILE A 27 19.04 -4.94 -21.16
C ILE A 27 18.11 -5.47 -22.28
N PRO A 28 17.54 -6.69 -22.20
CA PRO A 28 16.61 -7.17 -23.22
C PRO A 28 15.36 -6.30 -23.35
N TYR A 29 14.91 -5.68 -22.25
CA TYR A 29 13.79 -4.75 -22.29
C TYR A 29 14.09 -3.51 -23.14
N TYR A 30 15.29 -2.92 -23.00
CA TYR A 30 15.70 -1.78 -23.82
C TYR A 30 15.95 -2.17 -25.28
N LEU A 31 16.54 -3.35 -25.54
CA LEU A 31 16.71 -3.89 -26.90
C LEU A 31 15.36 -4.12 -27.60
N LEU A 32 14.38 -4.70 -26.91
CA LEU A 32 13.04 -4.87 -27.46
C LEU A 32 12.36 -3.51 -27.72
N LYS A 33 12.64 -2.51 -26.88
CA LYS A 33 12.11 -1.15 -27.06
C LYS A 33 12.75 -0.43 -28.24
N SER A 34 14.04 -0.61 -28.51
CA SER A 34 14.68 0.02 -29.67
C SER A 34 14.16 -0.55 -30.99
N LEU A 35 13.70 -1.82 -31.03
CA LEU A 35 13.00 -2.37 -32.19
C LEU A 35 11.68 -1.63 -32.50
N ALA A 36 11.05 -0.98 -31.52
CA ALA A 36 9.86 -0.14 -31.77
C ALA A 36 10.18 1.17 -32.51
N LEU A 37 11.46 1.51 -32.68
CA LEU A 37 11.90 2.62 -33.54
C LEU A 37 11.90 2.23 -35.03
N ILE A 38 11.88 0.92 -35.36
CA ILE A 38 11.86 0.44 -36.75
C ILE A 38 10.55 0.84 -37.46
N PRO A 39 9.35 0.63 -36.88
CA PRO A 39 8.10 1.16 -37.43
C PRO A 39 8.09 2.68 -37.58
N LEU A 40 8.74 3.42 -36.68
CA LEU A 40 8.88 4.88 -36.80
C LEU A 40 9.69 5.24 -38.04
N ALA A 41 10.85 4.60 -38.22
CA ALA A 41 11.71 4.84 -39.37
C ALA A 41 10.99 4.48 -40.69
N ILE A 42 10.24 3.38 -40.70
CA ILE A 42 9.41 2.97 -41.85
C ILE A 42 8.31 4.01 -42.14
N ALA A 43 7.60 4.47 -41.11
CA ALA A 43 6.56 5.50 -41.27
C ALA A 43 7.13 6.82 -41.80
N LEU A 44 8.28 7.25 -41.30
CA LEU A 44 8.99 8.44 -41.79
C LEU A 44 9.46 8.27 -43.24
N LEU A 45 9.93 7.08 -43.62
CA LEU A 45 10.31 6.77 -45.00
C LEU A 45 9.10 6.84 -45.95
N PHE A 46 7.95 6.25 -45.57
CA PHE A 46 6.72 6.35 -46.36
C PHE A 46 6.23 7.79 -46.46
N ALA A 47 6.31 8.57 -45.38
CA ALA A 47 5.96 9.98 -45.40
C ALA A 47 6.88 10.79 -46.34
N TYR A 48 8.18 10.50 -46.34
CA TYR A 48 9.14 11.13 -47.25
C TYR A 48 8.82 10.80 -48.72
N ILE A 49 8.60 9.53 -49.05
CA ILE A 49 8.23 9.09 -50.41
C ILE A 49 6.90 9.72 -50.84
N ALA A 50 5.93 9.84 -49.94
CA ALA A 50 4.66 10.51 -50.21
C ALA A 50 4.85 12.00 -50.56
N LEU A 51 5.72 12.70 -49.81
CA LEU A 51 6.00 14.11 -50.00
C LEU A 51 6.83 14.37 -51.28
N SER A 52 7.80 13.51 -51.60
CA SER A 52 8.67 13.67 -52.78
C SER A 52 7.93 13.46 -54.11
N ASN A 53 6.79 12.78 -54.07
CA ASN A 53 5.99 12.44 -55.25
C ASN A 53 4.74 13.31 -55.40
N LEU A 54 4.64 14.45 -54.69
CA LEU A 54 3.49 15.36 -54.73
C LEU A 54 3.12 15.85 -56.15
N ASP A 55 4.09 15.96 -57.07
CA ASP A 55 3.85 16.34 -58.48
C ASP A 55 3.26 15.19 -59.32
N SER A 56 3.46 13.94 -58.89
CA SER A 56 2.81 12.77 -59.49
C SER A 56 1.50 12.49 -58.74
N LYS A 57 0.36 12.56 -59.44
CA LYS A 57 -1.00 12.38 -58.86
C LYS A 57 -1.29 10.98 -58.27
N ALA A 58 -0.29 10.20 -57.89
CA ALA A 58 -0.38 8.75 -57.73
C ALA A 58 -0.10 8.21 -56.31
N ILE A 59 -0.10 9.03 -55.25
CA ILE A 59 -0.06 8.49 -53.88
C ILE A 59 -1.38 8.77 -53.16
N PRO A 60 -2.23 7.75 -52.96
CA PRO A 60 -3.51 7.93 -52.31
C PRO A 60 -3.30 8.25 -50.82
N ILE A 61 -3.78 9.42 -50.40
CA ILE A 61 -3.94 9.90 -49.01
C ILE A 61 -4.27 8.79 -47.97
N PRO A 62 -5.09 7.76 -48.27
CA PRO A 62 -5.35 6.64 -47.34
C PRO A 62 -4.11 5.89 -46.79
N THR A 63 -3.02 5.78 -47.54
CA THR A 63 -1.85 4.97 -47.11
C THR A 63 -1.05 5.64 -46.00
N GLY A 64 -0.89 6.97 -46.05
CA GLY A 64 -0.24 7.74 -44.98
C GLY A 64 -1.01 7.69 -43.67
N VAL A 65 -2.34 7.77 -43.73
CA VAL A 65 -3.21 7.66 -42.54
C VAL A 65 -3.12 6.26 -41.93
N ALA A 66 -3.14 5.20 -42.74
CA ALA A 66 -2.99 3.83 -42.26
C ALA A 66 -1.62 3.58 -41.58
N ALA A 67 -0.53 4.09 -42.17
CA ALA A 67 0.80 4.00 -41.58
C ALA A 67 0.91 4.74 -40.25
N PHE A 68 0.29 5.93 -40.15
CA PHE A 68 0.25 6.71 -38.91
C PHE A 68 -0.57 6.01 -37.81
N ILE A 69 -1.73 5.45 -38.14
CA ILE A 69 -2.55 4.68 -37.19
C ILE A 69 -1.80 3.45 -36.70
N PHE A 70 -1.14 2.71 -37.60
CA PHE A 70 -0.32 1.54 -37.26
C PHE A 70 0.84 1.94 -36.34
N PHE A 71 1.50 3.06 -36.63
CA PHE A 71 2.59 3.59 -35.83
C PHE A 71 2.15 3.94 -34.40
N ILE A 72 1.03 4.65 -34.25
CA ILE A 72 0.46 4.99 -32.94
C ILE A 72 0.03 3.71 -32.19
N GLY A 73 -0.60 2.76 -32.88
CA GLY A 73 -0.98 1.47 -32.31
C GLY A 73 0.23 0.69 -31.77
N ALA A 74 1.32 0.64 -32.52
CA ALA A 74 2.56 0.01 -32.10
C ALA A 74 3.15 0.69 -30.85
N ILE A 75 3.23 2.02 -30.80
CA ILE A 75 3.73 2.76 -29.62
C ILE A 75 2.89 2.43 -28.38
N VAL A 76 1.56 2.44 -28.49
CA VAL A 76 0.66 2.18 -27.36
C VAL A 76 0.83 0.75 -26.84
N LEU A 77 0.89 -0.24 -27.73
CA LEU A 77 1.10 -1.64 -27.34
C LEU A 77 2.45 -1.86 -26.65
N PHE A 78 3.54 -1.35 -27.23
CA PHE A 78 4.89 -1.47 -26.65
C PHE A 78 5.05 -0.72 -25.32
N SER A 79 4.45 0.47 -25.20
CA SER A 79 4.51 1.26 -23.96
C SER A 79 3.73 0.62 -22.80
N ARG A 80 2.61 -0.05 -23.09
CA ARG A 80 1.83 -0.76 -22.07
C ARG A 80 2.50 -2.07 -21.65
N ALA A 81 3.02 -2.85 -22.60
CA ALA A 81 3.75 -4.08 -22.31
C ALA A 81 5.03 -3.86 -21.47
N GLY A 82 5.69 -2.70 -21.65
CA GLY A 82 6.93 -2.36 -20.96
C GLY A 82 6.79 -2.00 -19.47
N ARG A 83 5.71 -1.31 -19.09
CA ARG A 83 5.49 -0.90 -17.69
C ARG A 83 5.41 -2.09 -16.73
N ASN A 84 4.65 -3.12 -17.11
CA ASN A 84 4.52 -4.34 -16.32
C ASN A 84 5.83 -5.12 -16.17
N ARG A 85 6.81 -4.95 -17.07
CA ARG A 85 8.14 -5.58 -16.93
C ARG A 85 9.01 -4.84 -15.92
N LEU A 86 8.99 -3.51 -15.93
CA LEU A 86 9.75 -2.69 -14.99
C LEU A 86 9.25 -2.84 -13.56
N ASP A 87 7.93 -2.87 -13.35
CA ASP A 87 7.36 -3.07 -12.02
C ASP A 87 7.70 -4.47 -11.46
N ARG A 88 7.66 -5.51 -12.30
CA ARG A 88 8.13 -6.86 -11.92
C ARG A 88 9.61 -6.88 -11.59
N LEU A 89 10.45 -6.22 -12.40
CA LEU A 89 11.88 -6.13 -12.12
C LEU A 89 12.17 -5.44 -10.80
N ARG A 90 11.46 -4.36 -10.48
CA ARG A 90 11.59 -3.68 -9.19
C ARG A 90 11.26 -4.61 -8.03
N SER A 91 10.14 -5.34 -8.12
CA SER A 91 9.75 -6.31 -7.10
C SER A 91 10.80 -7.40 -6.91
N GLU A 92 11.36 -7.95 -7.99
CA GLU A 92 12.39 -9.00 -7.90
C GLU A 92 13.74 -8.48 -7.36
N VAL A 93 14.11 -7.24 -7.68
CA VAL A 93 15.32 -6.61 -7.11
C VAL A 93 15.13 -6.38 -5.61
N LYS A 94 13.96 -5.87 -5.19
CA LYS A 94 13.59 -5.70 -3.79
C LYS A 94 13.63 -7.04 -3.06
N GLU A 95 13.03 -8.07 -3.63
CA GLU A 95 13.04 -9.44 -3.13
C GLU A 95 14.46 -10.00 -2.97
N ALA A 96 15.34 -9.81 -3.97
CA ALA A 96 16.72 -10.28 -3.92
C ALA A 96 17.56 -9.61 -2.83
N LEU A 97 17.18 -8.41 -2.39
CA LEU A 97 17.85 -7.65 -1.34
C LEU A 97 17.25 -7.90 0.05
N LEU A 98 15.93 -7.93 0.17
CA LEU A 98 15.24 -8.00 1.47
C LEU A 98 14.97 -9.42 1.96
N LEU A 99 14.70 -10.40 1.09
CA LEU A 99 14.43 -11.77 1.53
C LEU A 99 15.58 -12.40 2.32
N PRO A 100 16.87 -12.27 1.92
CA PRO A 100 17.95 -12.88 2.69
C PRO A 100 18.08 -12.32 4.11
N LEU A 101 17.73 -11.03 4.27
CA LEU A 101 17.76 -10.33 5.56
C LEU A 101 16.57 -10.70 6.44
N LEU A 102 15.36 -10.57 5.90
CA LEU A 102 14.12 -10.68 6.66
C LEU A 102 13.58 -12.11 6.71
N GLY A 103 14.02 -12.98 5.81
CA GLY A 103 13.64 -14.40 5.81
C GLY A 103 14.22 -15.18 7.00
N GLN A 104 15.22 -14.60 7.69
CA GLN A 104 15.83 -15.17 8.90
C GLN A 104 15.24 -14.56 10.18
N HIS A 105 14.17 -13.76 10.08
CA HIS A 105 13.60 -13.07 11.22
C HIS A 105 12.93 -14.07 12.20
N PRO A 106 13.19 -13.99 13.53
CA PRO A 106 12.74 -15.00 14.49
C PRO A 106 11.21 -15.04 14.68
N HIS A 107 10.55 -13.89 14.58
CA HIS A 107 9.11 -13.77 14.89
C HIS A 107 8.21 -13.66 13.67
N PHE A 108 8.78 -13.41 12.48
CA PHE A 108 8.00 -13.06 11.30
C PHE A 108 8.54 -13.77 10.06
N GLU A 109 7.65 -14.38 9.30
CA GLU A 109 7.90 -14.79 7.94
C GLU A 109 7.60 -13.61 7.00
N TYR A 110 8.63 -13.13 6.30
CA TYR A 110 8.49 -12.06 5.31
C TYR A 110 8.10 -12.61 3.93
N ARG A 111 6.96 -12.14 3.41
CA ARG A 111 6.35 -12.53 2.13
C ARG A 111 6.18 -11.28 1.24
N PRO A 112 7.20 -10.92 0.41
CA PRO A 112 7.28 -9.63 -0.27
C PRO A 112 6.15 -9.36 -1.28
N LYS A 113 5.55 -10.41 -1.85
CA LYS A 113 4.51 -10.31 -2.90
C LYS A 113 3.09 -10.49 -2.37
N ASN A 114 2.94 -10.71 -1.07
CA ASN A 114 1.66 -10.92 -0.42
C ASN A 114 1.28 -9.67 0.38
N SER A 115 0.02 -9.58 0.76
CA SER A 115 -0.50 -8.57 1.68
C SER A 115 -1.68 -9.15 2.45
N LEU A 116 -2.13 -8.41 3.46
CA LEU A 116 -3.49 -8.58 3.97
C LEU A 116 -4.51 -8.37 2.86
N THR A 117 -5.69 -8.95 3.03
CA THR A 117 -6.69 -9.06 1.97
C THR A 117 -7.69 -7.92 2.01
N LEU A 118 -8.44 -7.75 0.91
CA LEU A 118 -9.55 -6.80 0.88
C LEU A 118 -10.63 -7.15 1.91
N ASP A 119 -10.76 -8.43 2.24
CA ASP A 119 -11.69 -8.90 3.26
C ASP A 119 -11.27 -8.44 4.67
N ASP A 120 -9.96 -8.48 4.97
CA ASP A 120 -9.43 -7.97 6.24
C ASP A 120 -9.77 -6.48 6.44
N LEU A 121 -9.62 -5.66 5.40
CA LEU A 121 -10.00 -4.25 5.46
C LEU A 121 -11.49 -4.05 5.67
N ARG A 122 -12.32 -4.89 5.05
CA ARG A 122 -13.78 -4.80 5.17
C ARG A 122 -14.24 -5.19 6.56
N ARG A 123 -13.69 -6.26 7.12
CA ARG A 123 -13.96 -6.70 8.50
C ARG A 123 -13.56 -5.65 9.52
N ALA A 124 -12.44 -4.96 9.30
CA ALA A 124 -12.02 -3.90 10.21
C ALA A 124 -12.99 -2.70 10.24
N GLY A 125 -13.74 -2.46 9.16
CA GLY A 125 -14.71 -1.35 9.08
C GLY A 125 -14.11 0.06 9.13
N LEU A 126 -12.78 0.19 9.17
CA LEU A 126 -12.05 1.45 9.41
C LEU A 126 -12.12 2.47 8.26
N PHE A 127 -12.54 2.05 7.07
CA PHE A 127 -12.39 2.85 5.85
C PHE A 127 -13.70 2.91 5.07
N GLN A 128 -14.27 4.12 4.93
CA GLN A 128 -15.46 4.38 4.11
C GLN A 128 -15.16 5.43 3.03
N PRO A 129 -15.82 5.34 1.86
CA PRO A 129 -16.57 4.17 1.40
C PRO A 129 -15.67 2.91 1.35
N PRO A 130 -16.21 1.69 1.56
CA PRO A 130 -15.39 0.50 1.69
C PRO A 130 -14.55 0.29 0.43
N PRO A 131 -13.25 0.02 0.53
CA PRO A 131 -12.43 -0.21 -0.65
C PRO A 131 -12.96 -1.42 -1.45
N ASN A 132 -12.76 -1.36 -2.76
CA ASN A 132 -13.07 -2.47 -3.68
C ASN A 132 -11.90 -2.81 -4.61
N ILE A 133 -10.79 -2.09 -4.48
CA ILE A 133 -9.52 -2.38 -5.13
C ILE A 133 -8.45 -2.34 -4.05
N LEU A 134 -7.63 -3.39 -3.99
CA LEU A 134 -6.48 -3.45 -3.10
C LEU A 134 -5.23 -3.71 -3.92
N LYS A 135 -4.18 -2.95 -3.63
CA LYS A 135 -2.82 -3.29 -4.00
C LYS A 135 -2.02 -3.37 -2.71
N GLY A 136 -1.30 -4.45 -2.48
CA GLY A 136 -0.44 -4.58 -1.30
C GLY A 136 0.82 -5.38 -1.60
N GLU A 137 1.78 -5.21 -0.72
CA GLU A 137 3.08 -5.88 -0.74
C GLU A 137 3.63 -5.96 0.69
N ASP A 138 4.79 -6.61 0.86
CA ASP A 138 5.52 -6.66 2.12
C ASP A 138 4.71 -7.22 3.30
N LEU A 139 4.11 -8.40 3.14
CA LEU A 139 3.43 -9.08 4.25
C LEU A 139 4.43 -9.70 5.21
N PHE A 140 4.26 -9.42 6.50
CA PHE A 140 4.91 -10.10 7.61
C PHE A 140 3.85 -10.92 8.33
N VAL A 141 4.09 -12.22 8.46
CA VAL A 141 3.19 -13.17 9.15
C VAL A 141 3.94 -13.75 10.32
N GLY A 142 3.39 -13.62 11.53
CA GLY A 142 4.14 -13.97 12.72
C GLY A 142 3.28 -14.22 13.95
N GLN A 143 3.97 -14.31 15.07
CA GLN A 143 3.36 -14.48 16.38
C GLN A 143 4.16 -13.71 17.42
N ILE A 144 3.46 -12.93 18.23
CA ILE A 144 4.02 -12.25 19.40
C ILE A 144 3.39 -12.87 20.64
N GLY A 145 4.23 -13.50 21.48
CA GLY A 145 3.76 -14.33 22.59
C GLY A 145 2.82 -15.43 22.06
N LYS A 146 1.56 -15.40 22.48
CA LYS A 146 0.53 -16.36 22.02
C LYS A 146 -0.32 -15.83 20.84
N PHE A 147 -0.20 -14.56 20.48
CA PHE A 147 -1.12 -13.92 19.53
C PHE A 147 -0.56 -13.93 18.11
N PRO A 148 -1.31 -14.47 17.13
CA PRO A 148 -0.95 -14.31 15.73
C PRO A 148 -1.01 -12.84 15.32
N VAL A 149 0.07 -12.35 14.69
CA VAL A 149 0.24 -10.96 14.26
C VAL A 149 0.64 -10.95 12.80
N ASP A 150 -0.13 -10.22 11.99
CA ASP A 150 0.17 -10.04 10.57
C ASP A 150 0.11 -8.56 10.21
N PHE A 151 1.04 -8.06 9.40
CA PHE A 151 0.94 -6.70 8.85
C PHE A 151 1.57 -6.59 7.47
N SER A 152 1.10 -5.62 6.68
CA SER A 152 1.57 -5.40 5.31
C SER A 152 1.40 -3.95 4.86
N GLU A 153 2.17 -3.53 3.86
CA GLU A 153 1.93 -2.26 3.17
C GLU A 153 0.77 -2.42 2.18
N ILE A 154 -0.21 -1.52 2.26
CA ILE A 154 -1.39 -1.56 1.40
C ILE A 154 -1.77 -0.19 0.85
N GLU A 155 -2.31 -0.20 -0.36
CA GLU A 155 -2.98 0.91 -1.02
C GLU A 155 -4.40 0.46 -1.40
N ALA A 156 -5.37 0.93 -0.61
CA ALA A 156 -6.78 0.59 -0.76
C ALA A 156 -7.51 1.72 -1.51
N LYS A 157 -8.25 1.37 -2.57
CA LYS A 157 -8.96 2.31 -3.43
C LYS A 157 -10.44 1.97 -3.52
N ARG A 158 -11.24 3.01 -3.71
CA ARG A 158 -12.64 2.90 -4.10
C ARG A 158 -12.78 3.30 -5.56
N ARG A 159 -13.27 2.39 -6.38
CA ARG A 159 -13.79 2.66 -7.72
C ARG A 159 -15.30 2.80 -7.67
N THR A 160 -15.82 3.95 -8.06
CA THR A 160 -17.26 4.19 -8.26
C THR A 160 -17.55 4.45 -9.73
N GLU A 161 -18.67 3.89 -10.21
CA GLU A 161 -19.13 4.11 -11.57
C GLU A 161 -20.50 4.80 -11.50
N ASN A 162 -20.54 6.06 -11.93
CA ASN A 162 -21.79 6.83 -11.99
C ASN A 162 -22.27 6.85 -13.44
N ARG A 163 -23.53 6.47 -13.67
CA ARG A 163 -24.21 6.64 -14.96
C ARG A 163 -25.12 7.86 -14.88
N SER A 164 -24.98 8.76 -15.85
CA SER A 164 -25.92 9.87 -16.05
C SER A 164 -26.28 9.91 -17.54
N GLY A 165 -27.52 9.50 -17.86
CA GLY A 165 -27.93 9.20 -19.23
C GLY A 165 -27.01 8.18 -19.89
N ASN A 166 -26.51 8.50 -21.09
CA ASN A 166 -25.57 7.65 -21.85
C ASN A 166 -24.09 7.82 -21.43
N LYS A 167 -23.77 8.67 -20.45
CA LYS A 167 -22.39 8.92 -20.02
C LYS A 167 -22.02 8.07 -18.80
N LYS A 168 -20.91 7.34 -18.90
CA LYS A 168 -20.30 6.57 -17.80
C LYS A 168 -19.11 7.34 -17.23
N LYS A 169 -19.17 7.73 -15.96
CA LYS A 169 -18.04 8.36 -15.24
C LYS A 169 -17.47 7.36 -14.23
N VAL A 170 -16.20 6.99 -14.40
CA VAL A 170 -15.46 6.14 -13.46
C VAL A 170 -14.58 7.05 -12.60
N ASN A 171 -14.77 7.02 -11.28
CA ASN A 171 -13.91 7.70 -10.33
C ASN A 171 -13.15 6.66 -9.52
N ILE A 172 -11.85 6.84 -9.35
CA ILE A 172 -11.01 6.02 -8.48
C ILE A 172 -10.37 6.95 -7.46
N SER A 173 -10.66 6.74 -6.17
CA SER A 173 -10.05 7.49 -5.07
C SER A 173 -9.30 6.55 -4.13
N VAL A 174 -8.15 6.99 -3.63
CA VAL A 174 -7.43 6.31 -2.54
C VAL A 174 -8.21 6.54 -1.26
N VAL A 175 -8.55 5.46 -0.55
CA VAL A 175 -9.25 5.50 0.74
C VAL A 175 -8.25 5.36 1.87
N PHE A 176 -7.26 4.48 1.71
CA PHE A 176 -6.18 4.28 2.66
C PHE A 176 -4.90 3.95 1.92
N LYS A 177 -3.78 4.46 2.42
CA LYS A 177 -2.44 4.07 1.97
C LYS A 177 -1.51 4.05 3.17
N GLY A 178 -0.95 2.89 3.46
CA GLY A 178 0.05 2.73 4.51
C GLY A 178 0.12 1.33 5.06
N ILE A 179 0.54 1.19 6.31
CA ILE A 179 0.65 -0.12 6.96
C ILE A 179 -0.68 -0.48 7.57
N PHE A 180 -1.12 -1.69 7.29
CA PHE A 180 -2.27 -2.29 7.90
C PHE A 180 -1.86 -3.57 8.59
N GLY A 181 -2.24 -3.70 9.86
CA GLY A 181 -1.92 -4.83 10.71
C GLY A 181 -3.15 -5.40 11.38
N ARG A 182 -3.05 -6.66 11.79
CA ARG A 182 -4.04 -7.36 12.60
C ARG A 182 -3.36 -8.21 13.66
N ILE A 183 -3.98 -8.25 14.84
CA ILE A 183 -3.61 -9.10 15.97
C ILE A 183 -4.86 -9.92 16.31
N ARG A 184 -4.76 -11.25 16.25
CA ARG A 184 -5.88 -12.15 16.60
C ARG A 184 -5.80 -12.51 18.09
N LEU A 185 -6.90 -12.30 18.82
CA LEU A 185 -7.03 -12.55 20.25
C LEU A 185 -8.06 -13.64 20.53
N PRO A 186 -7.68 -14.93 20.54
CA PRO A 186 -8.63 -15.99 20.86
C PRO A 186 -9.28 -15.79 22.24
N ASN A 187 -10.57 -16.11 22.36
CA ASN A 187 -11.35 -16.06 23.61
C ASN A 187 -11.55 -14.63 24.17
N SER A 188 -11.72 -13.65 23.27
CA SER A 188 -11.92 -12.23 23.62
C SER A 188 -13.32 -11.70 23.27
N SER A 189 -14.29 -12.59 23.05
CA SER A 189 -15.65 -12.24 22.61
C SER A 189 -16.40 -11.30 23.57
N GLN A 190 -16.02 -11.28 24.84
CA GLN A 190 -16.58 -10.42 25.89
C GLN A 190 -16.25 -8.92 25.71
N ILE A 191 -15.29 -8.56 24.87
CA ILE A 191 -14.92 -7.14 24.62
C ILE A 191 -15.95 -6.47 23.70
N GLY A 192 -16.61 -7.25 22.83
CA GLY A 192 -17.47 -6.70 21.79
C GLY A 192 -16.67 -5.96 20.70
N SER A 193 -17.36 -5.23 19.84
CA SER A 193 -16.75 -4.41 18.79
C SER A 193 -16.49 -2.98 19.26
N THR A 194 -15.28 -2.48 18.99
CA THR A 194 -14.86 -1.11 19.30
C THR A 194 -14.16 -0.48 18.10
N LEU A 195 -14.49 0.77 17.80
CA LEU A 195 -13.92 1.55 16.70
C LEU A 195 -13.34 2.85 17.26
N VAL A 196 -12.04 3.08 17.04
CA VAL A 196 -11.31 4.29 17.46
C VAL A 196 -10.94 5.08 16.21
N ILE A 197 -11.53 6.27 16.12
CA ILE A 197 -11.54 7.11 14.93
C ILE A 197 -10.89 8.47 15.21
N PRO A 198 -10.01 9.00 14.37
CA PRO A 198 -9.46 10.34 14.54
C PRO A 198 -10.51 11.47 14.51
N GLN A 199 -10.50 12.37 15.49
CA GLN A 199 -11.39 13.55 15.57
C GLN A 199 -11.05 14.68 14.61
N LEU A 200 -9.84 14.72 14.03
CA LEU A 200 -9.56 15.65 12.92
C LEU A 200 -10.52 15.44 11.73
N ILE A 201 -11.17 14.27 11.65
CA ILE A 201 -12.22 14.01 10.66
C ILE A 201 -13.57 14.62 11.07
N LYS A 202 -13.84 14.81 12.37
CA LYS A 202 -15.02 15.48 12.96
C LYS A 202 -15.00 17.02 12.82
N ASN A 203 -13.83 17.64 12.90
CA ASN A 203 -13.68 19.10 12.77
C ASN A 203 -13.76 19.60 11.31
N SER A 204 -13.85 18.69 10.34
CA SER A 204 -14.27 19.03 8.99
C SER A 204 -15.79 19.21 9.02
N GLN A 205 -16.30 20.42 8.78
CA GLN A 205 -17.74 20.72 8.61
C GLN A 205 -18.35 20.02 7.38
N ASN A 206 -18.24 18.70 7.32
CA ASN A 206 -18.55 17.86 6.17
C ASN A 206 -19.52 16.77 6.62
N SER A 207 -20.72 16.80 6.05
CA SER A 207 -21.70 15.69 6.06
C SER A 207 -21.08 14.33 5.69
N LYS A 208 -19.93 14.34 4.99
CA LYS A 208 -19.16 13.15 4.60
C LYS A 208 -18.53 12.40 5.77
N TRP A 209 -18.08 13.06 6.84
CA TRP A 209 -17.53 12.36 8.00
C TRP A 209 -18.61 11.63 8.78
N PHE A 210 -19.71 12.33 9.09
CA PHE A 210 -20.87 11.72 9.75
C PHE A 210 -21.45 10.57 8.93
N SER A 211 -21.53 10.71 7.59
CA SER A 211 -21.90 9.60 6.70
C SER A 211 -20.91 8.44 6.82
N TRP A 212 -19.60 8.70 6.76
CA TRP A 212 -18.56 7.68 6.90
C TRP A 212 -18.65 6.95 8.25
N VAL A 213 -18.83 7.64 9.38
CA VAL A 213 -19.01 6.98 10.68
C VAL A 213 -20.26 6.13 10.67
N ASN A 214 -21.40 6.68 10.24
CA ASN A 214 -22.68 5.93 10.22
C ASN A 214 -22.61 4.69 9.33
N ASP A 215 -21.95 4.79 8.16
CA ASP A 215 -21.75 3.68 7.25
C ASP A 215 -20.86 2.59 7.90
N ALA A 216 -19.78 2.99 8.58
CA ALA A 216 -18.92 2.07 9.31
C ALA A 216 -19.66 1.36 10.45
N LEU A 217 -20.41 2.10 11.27
CA LEU A 217 -21.21 1.54 12.37
C LEU A 217 -22.28 0.57 11.85
N SER A 218 -22.96 0.93 10.75
CA SER A 218 -23.95 0.07 10.10
C SER A 218 -23.34 -1.24 9.61
N LEU A 219 -22.17 -1.17 8.94
CA LEU A 219 -21.45 -2.35 8.44
C LEU A 219 -21.00 -3.27 9.58
N LEU A 220 -20.56 -2.69 10.70
CA LEU A 220 -20.13 -3.43 11.88
C LEU A 220 -21.28 -3.79 12.83
N GLN A 221 -22.52 -3.44 12.48
CA GLN A 221 -23.71 -3.63 13.31
C GLN A 221 -23.60 -2.99 14.72
N ILE A 222 -22.79 -1.94 14.84
CA ILE A 222 -22.59 -1.19 16.09
C ILE A 222 -23.78 -0.26 16.30
N LYS A 223 -24.54 -0.49 17.38
CA LYS A 223 -25.79 0.22 17.67
C LYS A 223 -25.61 1.50 18.50
N GLN A 224 -24.54 1.63 19.27
CA GLN A 224 -24.29 2.80 20.14
C GLN A 224 -23.40 3.83 19.45
N LYS A 225 -23.80 5.11 19.53
CA LYS A 225 -23.30 6.18 18.63
C LYS A 225 -22.18 7.05 19.19
N HIS A 226 -21.66 6.78 20.38
CA HIS A 226 -20.42 7.33 20.91
C HIS A 226 -20.22 6.72 22.32
N ILE A 227 -19.01 6.30 22.66
CA ILE A 227 -18.69 5.83 24.01
C ILE A 227 -17.71 6.81 24.62
N GLU A 228 -18.08 7.38 25.76
CA GLU A 228 -17.17 8.19 26.56
C GLU A 228 -16.18 7.26 27.27
N ILE A 229 -14.91 7.45 26.95
CA ILE A 229 -13.79 6.75 27.55
C ILE A 229 -13.12 7.71 28.53
N GLU A 230 -13.14 7.34 29.80
CA GLU A 230 -12.34 7.99 30.82
C GLU A 230 -10.87 7.64 30.58
N GLY A 231 -9.98 8.62 30.68
CA GLY A 231 -8.55 8.38 30.47
C GLY A 231 -7.75 9.62 30.14
N LEU A 232 -6.77 9.47 29.25
CA LEU A 232 -5.84 10.52 28.88
C LEU A 232 -6.58 11.64 28.12
N PRO A 233 -6.56 12.91 28.58
CA PRO A 233 -7.22 14.01 27.88
C PRO A 233 -6.80 14.11 26.42
N GLU A 234 -5.52 13.90 26.12
CA GLU A 234 -4.96 13.94 24.77
C GLU A 234 -5.57 12.86 23.85
N PHE A 235 -5.93 11.71 24.40
CA PHE A 235 -6.61 10.65 23.65
C PHE A 235 -8.02 11.09 23.28
N SER A 236 -8.77 11.60 24.26
CA SER A 236 -10.15 12.05 24.09
C SER A 236 -10.28 13.33 23.25
N GLU A 237 -9.23 14.12 23.09
CA GLU A 237 -9.18 15.22 22.12
C GLU A 237 -8.90 14.72 20.69
N ARG A 238 -8.07 13.69 20.56
CA ARG A 238 -7.59 13.20 19.26
C ARG A 238 -8.50 12.15 18.64
N TYR A 239 -9.23 11.38 19.43
CA TYR A 239 -10.01 10.23 18.97
C TYR A 239 -11.45 10.24 19.49
N ALA A 240 -12.34 9.71 18.66
CA ALA A 240 -13.73 9.41 18.99
C ALA A 240 -13.90 7.89 19.02
N VAL A 241 -14.59 7.40 20.04
CA VAL A 241 -14.80 5.97 20.26
C VAL A 241 -16.25 5.61 20.02
N TYR A 242 -16.45 4.48 19.35
CA TYR A 242 -17.75 3.86 19.09
C TYR A 242 -17.64 2.37 19.40
N GLY A 243 -18.73 1.73 19.80
CA GLY A 243 -18.71 0.30 20.09
C GLY A 243 -20.07 -0.25 20.45
N ASP A 244 -20.17 -1.57 20.60
CA ASP A 244 -21.40 -2.27 20.94
C ASP A 244 -21.73 -2.21 22.45
N SER A 245 -20.70 -2.17 23.30
CA SER A 245 -20.79 -2.06 24.75
C SER A 245 -19.79 -1.03 25.32
N PRO A 246 -20.25 -0.08 26.17
CA PRO A 246 -19.37 0.83 26.89
C PRO A 246 -18.37 0.10 27.78
N GLU A 247 -18.82 -0.95 28.48
CA GLU A 247 -18.01 -1.73 29.41
C GLU A 247 -16.87 -2.45 28.68
N GLY A 248 -17.17 -3.10 27.55
CA GLY A 248 -16.18 -3.78 26.73
C GLY A 248 -15.17 -2.81 26.10
N SER A 249 -15.66 -1.68 25.58
CA SER A 249 -14.80 -0.65 24.99
C SER A 249 -13.88 0.02 26.02
N ARG A 250 -14.35 0.27 27.25
CA ARG A 250 -13.52 0.80 28.36
C ARG A 250 -12.51 -0.22 28.85
N LYS A 251 -12.88 -1.50 28.90
CA LYS A 251 -11.96 -2.59 29.25
C LYS A 251 -10.85 -2.75 28.20
N LEU A 252 -11.17 -2.55 26.93
CA LEU A 252 -10.20 -2.56 25.84
C LEU A 252 -9.28 -1.33 25.91
N LEU A 253 -9.87 -0.14 25.96
CA LEU A 253 -9.16 1.14 25.90
C LEU A 253 -8.71 1.61 27.28
N ARG A 254 -7.96 0.77 27.99
CA ARG A 254 -7.25 1.15 29.22
C ARG A 254 -6.19 2.23 28.92
N LEU A 255 -5.70 2.89 29.96
CA LEU A 255 -4.72 3.98 29.86
C LEU A 255 -3.46 3.59 29.08
N ASP A 256 -3.02 2.35 29.23
CA ASP A 256 -1.88 1.76 28.53
C ASP A 256 -2.09 1.69 27.01
N LEU A 257 -3.22 1.16 26.55
CA LEU A 257 -3.56 1.09 25.13
C LEU A 257 -3.79 2.49 24.54
N GLN A 258 -4.43 3.39 25.30
CA GLN A 258 -4.57 4.79 24.90
C GLN A 258 -3.21 5.44 24.65
N GLN A 259 -2.26 5.26 25.58
CA GLN A 259 -0.90 5.78 25.45
C GLN A 259 -0.18 5.19 24.23
N VAL A 260 -0.26 3.87 24.02
CA VAL A 260 0.34 3.23 22.84
C VAL A 260 -0.20 3.84 21.54
N LEU A 261 -1.52 4.05 21.43
CA LEU A 261 -2.11 4.67 20.24
C LEU A 261 -1.69 6.13 20.06
N LEU A 262 -1.49 6.89 21.15
CA LEU A 262 -0.95 8.25 21.11
C LEU A 262 0.51 8.29 20.70
N ASP A 263 1.34 7.40 21.23
CA ASP A 263 2.77 7.31 20.93
C ASP A 263 3.01 6.98 19.45
N ILE A 264 2.26 6.01 18.91
CA ILE A 264 2.30 5.70 17.49
C ILE A 264 1.90 6.94 16.67
N ALA A 265 0.82 7.63 17.07
CA ALA A 265 0.32 8.78 16.34
C ALA A 265 1.28 9.98 16.37
N ALA A 266 2.02 10.14 17.47
CA ALA A 266 3.06 11.14 17.62
C ALA A 266 4.27 10.78 16.76
N ARG A 267 4.75 9.52 16.83
CA ARG A 267 5.91 9.03 16.07
C ARG A 267 5.72 9.18 14.56
N TRP A 268 4.53 8.85 14.07
CA TRP A 268 4.23 8.87 12.63
C TRP A 268 3.66 10.22 12.17
N GLU A 269 3.48 11.19 13.08
CA GLU A 269 2.87 12.50 12.83
C GLU A 269 1.51 12.40 12.09
N ARG A 270 0.78 11.31 12.35
CA ARG A 270 -0.45 10.95 11.66
C ARG A 270 -1.39 10.26 12.64
N PRO A 271 -2.71 10.43 12.50
CA PRO A 271 -3.63 9.66 13.31
C PRO A 271 -3.56 8.16 13.03
N VAL A 272 -3.76 7.37 14.07
CA VAL A 272 -3.88 5.92 14.00
C VAL A 272 -5.34 5.56 13.77
N TYR A 273 -5.57 4.58 12.90
CA TYR A 273 -6.87 3.94 12.73
C TYR A 273 -6.86 2.65 13.53
N PHE A 274 -7.79 2.48 14.46
CA PHE A 274 -7.83 1.28 15.29
C PHE A 274 -9.25 0.73 15.41
N ALA A 275 -9.40 -0.58 15.24
CA ALA A 275 -10.66 -1.28 15.44
C ALA A 275 -10.39 -2.58 16.19
N PHE A 276 -11.34 -2.98 17.02
CA PHE A 276 -11.41 -4.32 17.57
C PHE A 276 -12.74 -4.92 17.15
N VAL A 277 -12.71 -5.93 16.28
CA VAL A 277 -13.91 -6.55 15.70
C VAL A 277 -13.64 -8.05 15.56
N ASP A 278 -14.62 -8.88 15.91
CA ASP A 278 -14.54 -10.34 15.78
C ASP A 278 -13.24 -10.91 16.37
N GLN A 279 -12.93 -10.52 17.62
CA GLN A 279 -11.75 -10.99 18.35
C GLN A 279 -10.41 -10.65 17.67
N THR A 280 -10.42 -9.62 16.82
CA THR A 280 -9.24 -9.17 16.06
C THR A 280 -9.06 -7.68 16.24
N ALA A 281 -7.88 -7.27 16.73
CA ALA A 281 -7.46 -5.88 16.72
C ALA A 281 -6.86 -5.55 15.35
N TYR A 282 -7.32 -4.49 14.71
CA TYR A 282 -6.82 -3.97 13.44
C TYR A 282 -6.19 -2.60 13.67
N LEU A 283 -5.04 -2.37 13.02
CA LEU A 283 -4.29 -1.13 13.10
C LEU A 283 -4.02 -0.61 11.68
N GLY A 284 -4.30 0.67 11.44
CA GLY A 284 -3.97 1.36 10.19
C GLY A 284 -3.07 2.57 10.46
N LEU A 285 -1.88 2.57 9.87
CA LEU A 285 -0.89 3.64 9.94
C LEU A 285 -0.74 4.27 8.56
N SER A 286 -1.38 5.42 8.35
CA SER A 286 -1.30 6.13 7.07
C SER A 286 0.07 6.75 6.85
N HIS A 287 0.64 6.63 5.65
CA HIS A 287 1.80 7.41 5.24
C HIS A 287 1.73 7.82 3.76
N LYS A 288 2.63 8.73 3.37
CA LYS A 288 2.82 9.12 1.96
C LYS A 288 4.00 8.33 1.37
N GLY A 289 4.01 8.12 0.05
CA GLY A 289 5.09 7.36 -0.63
C GLY A 289 4.92 5.84 -0.59
N LYS A 290 5.78 5.10 -1.31
CA LYS A 290 5.98 3.66 -1.09
C LYS A 290 7.28 3.46 -0.31
N ARG A 291 7.49 2.25 0.22
CA ARG A 291 8.72 1.91 0.96
C ARG A 291 9.70 1.13 0.10
N PHE A 292 10.99 1.42 0.29
CA PHE A 292 12.09 0.79 -0.44
C PHE A 292 12.00 1.03 -1.97
N GLU A 293 12.07 2.31 -2.38
CA GLU A 293 11.84 2.75 -3.75
C GLU A 293 13.11 2.75 -4.63
N LEU A 294 13.68 1.57 -4.88
CA LEU A 294 14.82 1.47 -5.78
C LEU A 294 14.45 1.72 -7.26
N SER A 295 15.24 2.57 -7.91
CA SER A 295 15.17 2.77 -9.36
C SER A 295 15.90 1.67 -10.10
N VAL A 296 15.16 0.75 -10.72
CA VAL A 296 15.76 -0.31 -11.56
C VAL A 296 16.28 0.19 -12.91
N ARG A 297 16.03 1.46 -13.26
CA ARG A 297 16.50 2.07 -14.52
C ARG A 297 17.96 2.50 -14.44
N GLN A 298 18.43 2.81 -13.24
CA GLN A 298 19.81 3.19 -12.97
C GLN A 298 20.54 2.01 -12.31
N PRO A 299 21.89 2.00 -12.33
CA PRO A 299 22.67 1.06 -11.52
C PRO A 299 22.29 1.16 -10.04
N LEU A 300 22.27 0.03 -9.33
CA LEU A 300 22.09 0.00 -7.89
C LEU A 300 23.39 0.50 -7.22
N SER A 301 23.43 1.76 -6.80
CA SER A 301 24.56 2.28 -6.03
C SER A 301 24.50 1.75 -4.60
N ALA A 302 25.67 1.50 -4.00
CA ALA A 302 25.76 1.06 -2.61
C ALA A 302 25.10 2.05 -1.65
N GLU A 303 25.33 3.35 -1.87
CA GLU A 303 24.76 4.41 -1.05
C GLU A 303 23.23 4.43 -1.09
N THR A 304 22.61 4.38 -2.28
CA THR A 304 21.14 4.40 -2.39
C THR A 304 20.52 3.15 -1.80
N VAL A 305 21.11 1.97 -2.02
CA VAL A 305 20.62 0.72 -1.41
C VAL A 305 20.73 0.78 0.11
N ARG A 306 21.86 1.25 0.65
CA ARG A 306 22.07 1.42 2.09
C ARG A 306 21.03 2.35 2.71
N GLN A 307 20.78 3.51 2.09
CA GLN A 307 19.82 4.49 2.60
C GLN A 307 18.40 3.92 2.63
N GLU A 308 17.94 3.34 1.52
CA GLU A 308 16.62 2.72 1.42
C GLU A 308 16.45 1.54 2.39
N ALA A 309 17.49 0.71 2.54
CA ALA A 309 17.50 -0.40 3.49
C ALA A 309 17.42 0.08 4.92
N LYS A 310 18.21 1.09 5.30
CA LYS A 310 18.19 1.65 6.64
C LYS A 310 16.80 2.15 7.02
N VAL A 311 16.17 2.94 6.15
CA VAL A 311 14.82 3.48 6.39
C VAL A 311 13.82 2.33 6.52
N PHE A 312 13.83 1.38 5.58
CA PHE A 312 12.89 0.25 5.60
C PHE A 312 13.03 -0.61 6.86
N LEU A 313 14.26 -0.97 7.24
CA LEU A 313 14.52 -1.83 8.39
C LEU A 313 14.19 -1.12 9.70
N GLN A 314 14.46 0.19 9.81
CA GLN A 314 14.04 1.00 10.96
C GLN A 314 12.52 1.04 11.10
N GLU A 315 11.80 1.32 10.02
CA GLU A 315 10.33 1.30 10.03
C GLU A 315 9.78 -0.09 10.42
N PHE A 316 10.39 -1.16 9.92
CA PHE A 316 10.00 -2.52 10.29
C PHE A 316 10.17 -2.78 11.79
N GLN A 317 11.33 -2.44 12.37
CA GLN A 317 11.57 -2.57 13.82
C GLN A 317 10.57 -1.76 14.65
N GLU A 318 10.24 -0.54 14.21
CA GLU A 318 9.25 0.29 14.90
C GLU A 318 7.86 -0.34 14.85
N ILE A 319 7.44 -0.86 13.69
CA ILE A 319 6.14 -1.52 13.56
C ILE A 319 6.09 -2.79 14.40
N GLU A 320 7.14 -3.61 14.37
CA GLU A 320 7.25 -4.78 15.24
C GLU A 320 7.09 -4.38 16.71
N HIS A 321 7.85 -3.39 17.18
CA HIS A 321 7.76 -2.91 18.55
C HIS A 321 6.34 -2.45 18.93
N TYR A 322 5.67 -1.71 18.05
CA TYR A 322 4.29 -1.27 18.30
C TYR A 322 3.30 -2.44 18.29
N MET A 323 3.49 -3.44 17.43
CA MET A 323 2.67 -4.65 17.47
C MET A 323 2.89 -5.45 18.76
N GLU A 324 4.11 -5.44 19.30
CA GLU A 324 4.41 -6.05 20.61
C GLU A 324 3.71 -5.33 21.74
N LEU A 325 3.82 -3.99 21.79
CA LEU A 325 3.13 -3.19 22.79
C LEU A 325 1.61 -3.41 22.73
N LEU A 326 1.03 -3.39 21.53
CA LEU A 326 -0.39 -3.68 21.34
C LEU A 326 -0.76 -5.09 21.82
N ALA A 327 0.00 -6.11 21.42
CA ALA A 327 -0.24 -7.49 21.84
C ALA A 327 -0.18 -7.65 23.37
N GLN A 328 0.74 -6.97 24.04
CA GLN A 328 0.86 -6.96 25.50
C GLN A 328 -0.33 -6.28 26.18
N GLN A 329 -0.81 -5.14 25.67
CA GLN A 329 -1.97 -4.46 26.27
C GLN A 329 -3.28 -5.18 26.01
N LEU A 330 -3.31 -6.06 25.00
CA LEU A 330 -4.46 -6.84 24.59
C LEU A 330 -4.53 -8.22 25.27
N SER A 331 -3.43 -8.72 25.86
CA SER A 331 -3.48 -9.88 26.79
C SER A 331 -4.15 -9.55 28.11
#